data_AF-A0A0F5YDS4-F1
#
_entry.id   AF-A0A0F5YDS4-F1
#
_cell.length_a   1.000
_cell.length_b   1.000
_cell.length_c   1.000
_cell.angle_alpha   90.00
_cell.angle_beta   90.00
_cell.angle_gamma   90.00
#
_symmetry.space_group_name_H-M   'P 1'
#
loop_
_entity.id
_entity.type
_entity.pdbx_description
1 polymer ?
#
loop_
_entity_poly.entity_id
_entity_poly.type
_entity_poly.pdbx_seq_one_letter_code
_entity_poly.pdbx_strand_id
1 'polypeptide(L)'
;MKNDLVSKGRSVSDLKVHLVLTAKYRRKVFTLEILNKLHFMFEELLHKWDCKLIEFNGEDDHVHLLFQYHPDLALSNLVNNLKSVTSRKLRQEFSEHLNSFYWKDVFWNGSYFVASCGGVTISSLRQYIENQNQPNSNNL
;
A
#
# COMPACT_ATOMS: atom_id res chain seq x y z
N MET A 1 -16.29 -7.29 13.84
CA MET A 1 -14.98 -7.03 13.20
C MET A 1 -13.91 -7.51 14.16
N LYS A 2 -13.02 -8.42 13.75
CA LYS A 2 -11.80 -8.70 14.52
C LYS A 2 -11.00 -7.39 14.58
N ASN A 3 -10.39 -7.10 15.72
CA ASN A 3 -9.61 -5.88 15.91
C ASN A 3 -8.40 -5.87 14.97
N ASP A 4 -8.55 -5.26 13.79
CA ASP A 4 -7.48 -5.06 12.80
C ASP A 4 -6.50 -3.95 13.23
N LEU A 5 -6.39 -3.65 14.53
CA LEU A 5 -5.46 -2.63 15.02
C LEU A 5 -4.03 -3.16 14.95
N VAL A 6 -3.11 -2.36 14.42
CA VAL A 6 -1.67 -2.64 14.46
C VAL A 6 -1.10 -2.07 15.74
N SER A 7 -0.53 -2.92 16.59
CA SER A 7 0.19 -2.53 17.80
C SER A 7 1.68 -2.77 17.62
N LYS A 8 2.49 -1.71 17.64
CA LYS A 8 3.95 -1.78 17.55
C LYS A 8 4.59 -0.73 18.48
N GLY A 9 5.53 -1.19 19.30
CA GLY A 9 6.17 -0.35 20.32
C GLY A 9 5.16 0.22 21.32
N ARG A 10 5.06 1.55 21.39
CA ARG A 10 4.12 2.26 22.27
C ARG A 10 2.90 2.84 21.52
N SER A 11 2.60 2.33 20.32
CA SER A 11 1.51 2.86 19.51
C SER A 11 0.56 1.77 19.02
N VAL A 12 -0.72 2.12 18.95
CA VAL A 12 -1.81 1.31 18.39
C VAL A 12 -2.48 2.16 17.33
N SER A 13 -2.64 1.63 16.12
CA SER A 13 -3.18 2.39 14.99
C SER A 13 -4.04 1.55 14.07
N ASP A 14 -4.93 2.22 13.34
CA ASP A 14 -5.61 1.65 12.18
C ASP A 14 -5.42 2.56 10.97
N LEU A 15 -4.23 2.53 10.39
CA LEU A 15 -3.90 3.31 9.20
C LEU A 15 -3.92 2.42 7.97
N LYS A 16 -4.91 2.64 7.11
CA LYS A 16 -4.98 2.03 5.79
C LYS A 16 -4.90 3.10 4.72
N VAL A 17 -4.39 2.73 3.56
CA VAL A 17 -4.20 3.64 2.45
C VAL A 17 -4.52 2.96 1.12
N HIS A 18 -5.22 3.69 0.26
CA HIS A 18 -5.45 3.35 -1.13
C HIS A 18 -4.39 4.02 -1.98
N LEU A 19 -3.56 3.21 -2.63
CA LEU A 19 -2.53 3.64 -3.56
C LEU A 19 -2.95 3.26 -4.98
N VAL A 20 -2.80 4.20 -5.92
CA VAL A 20 -2.96 3.93 -7.35
C VAL A 20 -1.67 4.22 -8.09
N LEU A 21 -1.20 3.22 -8.85
CA LEU A 21 -0.03 3.31 -9.70
C LEU A 21 -0.44 3.11 -11.16
N THR A 22 -0.05 4.04 -12.03
CA THR A 22 -0.40 4.00 -13.45
C THR A 22 0.82 3.69 -14.29
N ALA A 23 0.64 2.89 -15.34
CA ALA A 23 1.66 2.65 -16.35
C ALA A 23 2.12 3.98 -17.00
N LYS A 24 3.37 4.03 -17.45
CA LYS A 24 3.92 5.20 -18.12
C LYS A 24 3.09 5.50 -19.37
N TYR A 25 2.69 6.76 -19.53
CA TYR A 25 1.81 7.22 -20.62
C TYR A 25 0.44 6.52 -20.68
N ARG A 26 -0.02 5.89 -19.58
CA ARG A 26 -1.28 5.13 -19.52
C ARG A 26 -1.39 4.07 -20.62
N ARG A 27 -0.25 3.45 -20.97
CA ARG A 27 -0.24 2.35 -21.92
C ARG A 27 -0.93 1.14 -21.29
N LYS A 28 -1.75 0.46 -22.09
CA LYS A 28 -2.50 -0.74 -21.73
C LYS A 28 -1.59 -1.98 -21.65
N VAL A 29 -0.57 -1.92 -20.79
CA VAL A 29 0.51 -2.92 -20.72
C VAL A 29 0.18 -4.08 -19.80
N PHE A 30 -0.78 -3.93 -18.90
CA PHE A 30 -1.09 -4.94 -17.90
C PHE A 30 -1.89 -6.09 -18.53
N THR A 31 -1.26 -7.26 -18.60
CA THR A 31 -1.92 -8.53 -18.84
C THR A 31 -2.28 -9.19 -17.50
N LEU A 32 -3.16 -10.19 -17.50
CA LEU A 32 -3.47 -10.95 -16.29
C LEU A 32 -2.21 -11.55 -15.63
N GLU A 33 -1.26 -12.02 -16.45
CA GLU A 33 0.01 -12.55 -15.98
C GLU A 33 0.86 -11.48 -15.25
N ILE A 34 0.96 -10.27 -15.82
CA ILE A 34 1.66 -9.16 -15.20
C ILE A 34 0.97 -8.72 -13.91
N LEU A 35 -0.38 -8.69 -13.89
CA LEU A 35 -1.15 -8.36 -12.69
C LEU A 35 -0.91 -9.39 -11.58
N ASN A 36 -0.94 -10.69 -11.89
CA ASN A 36 -0.63 -11.75 -10.93
C ASN A 36 0.79 -11.63 -10.39
N LYS A 37 1.76 -11.31 -11.26
CA LYS A 37 3.15 -11.10 -10.83
C LYS A 37 3.30 -9.87 -9.94
N LEU A 38 2.62 -8.78 -10.27
CA LEU A 38 2.59 -7.56 -9.45
C LEU A 38 1.97 -7.82 -8.09
N HIS A 39 0.87 -8.56 -8.02
CA HIS A 39 0.23 -8.93 -6.77
C HIS A 39 1.25 -9.58 -5.81
N PHE A 40 1.93 -10.63 -6.27
CA PHE A 40 2.96 -11.32 -5.49
C PHE A 40 4.10 -10.39 -5.07
N MET A 41 4.64 -9.58 -6.00
CA MET A 41 5.74 -8.67 -5.68
C MET A 41 5.33 -7.58 -4.68
N PHE A 42 4.11 -7.06 -4.78
CA PHE A 42 3.61 -6.06 -3.83
C PHE A 42 3.36 -6.68 -2.46
N GLU A 43 2.81 -7.88 -2.38
CA GLU A 43 2.65 -8.60 -1.11
C GLU A 43 4.02 -8.80 -0.43
N GLU A 44 5.01 -9.32 -1.15
CA GLU A 44 6.37 -9.50 -0.63
C GLU A 44 7.03 -8.18 -0.18
N LEU A 45 6.90 -7.12 -0.98
CA LEU A 45 7.53 -5.84 -0.68
C LEU A 45 6.83 -5.16 0.49
N LEU A 46 5.50 -5.14 0.53
CA LEU A 46 4.75 -4.57 1.66
C LEU A 46 5.11 -5.32 2.95
N HIS A 47 5.16 -6.65 2.93
CA HIS A 47 5.57 -7.42 4.09
C HIS A 47 6.99 -7.05 4.57
N LYS A 48 7.96 -6.86 3.66
CA LYS A 48 9.33 -6.41 4.00
C LYS A 48 9.38 -5.00 4.62
N TRP A 49 8.37 -4.20 4.37
CA TRP A 49 8.21 -2.84 4.93
C TRP A 49 7.28 -2.83 6.15
N ASP A 50 7.05 -3.97 6.79
CA ASP A 50 6.11 -4.14 7.92
C ASP A 50 4.68 -3.64 7.60
N CYS A 51 4.29 -3.71 6.33
CA CYS A 51 2.95 -3.39 5.86
C CYS A 51 2.18 -4.66 5.52
N LYS A 52 0.86 -4.60 5.59
CA LYS A 52 -0.03 -5.70 5.24
C LYS A 52 -0.85 -5.33 4.01
N LEU A 53 -0.67 -6.05 2.91
CA LEU A 53 -1.57 -5.95 1.77
C LEU A 53 -2.96 -6.46 2.17
N ILE A 54 -4.00 -5.68 1.91
CA ILE A 54 -5.39 -6.03 2.19
C ILE A 54 -6.09 -6.45 0.90
N GLU A 55 -5.95 -5.64 -0.15
CA GLU A 55 -6.59 -5.88 -1.44
C GLU A 55 -5.69 -5.38 -2.58
N PHE A 56 -5.71 -6.09 -3.70
CA PHE A 56 -5.00 -5.71 -4.91
C PHE A 56 -5.85 -6.02 -6.13
N ASN A 57 -6.02 -5.04 -7.01
CA ASN A 57 -6.61 -5.27 -8.32
C ASN A 57 -6.02 -4.29 -9.34
N GLY A 58 -6.27 -4.51 -10.62
CA GLY A 58 -5.81 -3.62 -11.67
C GLY A 58 -6.63 -3.71 -12.94
N GLU A 59 -6.54 -2.64 -13.72
CA GLU A 59 -7.04 -2.55 -15.09
C GLU A 59 -5.86 -2.63 -16.07
N ASP A 60 -6.12 -2.37 -17.35
CA ASP A 60 -5.11 -2.52 -18.40
C ASP A 60 -3.98 -1.46 -18.32
N ASP A 61 -4.21 -0.30 -17.70
CA ASP A 61 -3.23 0.80 -17.59
C ASP A 61 -2.89 1.23 -16.15
N HIS A 62 -3.53 0.69 -15.11
CA HIS A 62 -3.23 1.02 -13.71
C HIS A 62 -3.57 -0.09 -12.71
N VAL A 63 -2.98 -0.01 -11.52
CA VAL A 63 -3.23 -0.92 -10.39
C VAL A 63 -3.62 -0.16 -9.13
N HIS A 64 -4.45 -0.79 -8.31
CA HIS A 64 -4.91 -0.34 -7.01
C HIS A 64 -4.36 -1.26 -5.92
N LEU A 65 -3.83 -0.66 -4.86
CA LEU A 65 -3.43 -1.36 -3.64
C LEU A 65 -4.18 -0.75 -2.46
N LEU A 66 -4.80 -1.58 -1.64
CA LEU A 66 -5.23 -1.22 -0.30
C LEU A 66 -4.30 -1.94 0.67
N PHE A 67 -3.59 -1.19 1.51
CA PHE A 67 -2.71 -1.78 2.51
C PHE A 67 -2.74 -1.04 3.83
N GLN A 68 -2.41 -1.78 4.89
CA GLN A 68 -2.25 -1.25 6.24
C GLN A 68 -0.77 -1.00 6.52
N TYR A 69 -0.47 0.08 7.23
CA TYR A 69 0.90 0.50 7.54
C TYR A 69 0.99 1.12 8.94
N HIS A 70 2.22 1.25 9.45
CA HIS A 70 2.50 1.86 10.75
C HIS A 70 2.73 3.38 10.62
N PRO A 71 2.35 4.22 11.61
CA PRO A 71 2.42 5.68 11.50
C PRO A 71 3.82 6.29 11.27
N ASP A 72 4.89 5.57 11.64
CA ASP A 72 6.28 6.02 11.43
C ASP A 72 6.75 5.87 9.98
N LEU A 73 5.99 5.18 9.14
CA LEU A 73 6.37 4.92 7.76
C LEU A 73 6.14 6.14 6.87
N ALA A 74 7.22 6.63 6.26
CA ALA A 74 7.15 7.60 5.17
C ALA A 74 6.59 6.94 3.89
N LEU A 75 5.29 7.12 3.62
CA LEU A 75 4.61 6.55 2.45
C LEU A 75 5.32 6.86 1.12
N SER A 76 5.88 8.05 0.96
CA SER A 76 6.63 8.42 -0.25
C SER A 76 7.83 7.50 -0.51
N ASN A 77 8.52 7.09 0.55
CA ASN A 77 9.69 6.20 0.45
C ASN A 77 9.26 4.79 0.08
N LEU A 78 8.18 4.29 0.70
CA LEU A 78 7.58 3.00 0.33
C LEU A 78 7.15 3.01 -1.14
N VAL A 79 6.37 4.00 -1.59
CA VAL A 79 5.89 4.07 -2.97
C VAL A 79 7.03 4.11 -3.98
N ASN A 80 8.10 4.87 -3.68
CA ASN A 80 9.30 4.90 -4.51
C ASN A 80 9.99 3.53 -4.58
N ASN A 81 10.06 2.79 -3.47
CA ASN A 81 10.62 1.44 -3.44
C ASN A 81 9.76 0.46 -4.25
N LEU A 82 8.44 0.45 -4.02
CA LEU A 82 7.47 -0.37 -4.75
C LEU A 82 7.62 -0.18 -6.26
N LYS A 83 7.62 1.08 -6.73
CA LYS A 83 7.74 1.40 -8.15
C LYS A 83 9.08 0.99 -8.73
N SER A 84 10.18 1.30 -8.03
CA SER A 84 11.54 1.02 -8.50
C SER A 84 11.81 -0.49 -8.63
N VAL A 85 11.48 -1.28 -7.60
CA VAL A 85 11.74 -2.72 -7.58
C VAL A 85 10.87 -3.44 -8.61
N THR A 86 9.57 -3.14 -8.65
CA THR A 86 8.65 -3.79 -9.60
C THR A 86 8.95 -3.40 -11.05
N SER A 87 9.29 -2.14 -11.34
CA SER A 87 9.70 -1.73 -12.68
C SER A 87 10.90 -2.52 -13.18
N ARG A 88 11.94 -2.68 -12.34
CA ARG A 88 13.13 -3.45 -12.70
C ARG A 88 12.79 -4.92 -12.96
N LYS A 89 12.04 -5.56 -12.06
CA LYS A 89 11.68 -6.98 -12.18
C LYS A 89 10.80 -7.26 -13.40
N LEU A 90 9.77 -6.44 -13.63
CA LEU A 90 8.90 -6.61 -14.80
C LEU A 90 9.64 -6.41 -16.12
N ARG A 91 10.55 -5.43 -16.21
CA ARG A 91 11.37 -5.24 -17.42
C ARG A 91 12.33 -6.40 -17.68
N GLN A 92 12.76 -7.12 -16.65
CA GLN A 92 13.58 -8.31 -16.81
C GLN A 92 12.77 -9.51 -17.28
N GLU A 93 11.60 -9.74 -16.67
CA GLU A 93 10.78 -10.92 -16.87
C GLU A 93 9.88 -10.84 -18.10
N PHE A 94 9.33 -9.66 -18.40
CA PHE A 94 8.40 -9.40 -19.50
C PHE A 94 8.99 -8.49 -20.58
N SER A 95 10.31 -8.57 -20.79
CA SER A 95 11.03 -7.67 -21.70
C SER A 95 10.44 -7.66 -23.12
N GLU A 96 10.14 -8.84 -23.69
CA GLU A 96 9.56 -8.96 -25.03
C GLU A 96 8.23 -8.21 -25.16
N HIS A 97 7.32 -8.42 -24.20
CA HIS A 97 6.03 -7.72 -24.16
C HIS A 97 6.22 -6.22 -23.96
N LEU A 98 7.02 -5.80 -22.98
CA LEU A 98 7.15 -4.39 -22.61
C LEU A 98 7.91 -3.56 -23.65
N ASN A 99 8.85 -4.15 -24.38
CA ASN A 99 9.57 -3.49 -25.47
C ASN A 99 8.66 -3.11 -26.65
N SER A 100 7.51 -3.77 -26.79
CA SER A 100 6.49 -3.38 -27.78
C SER A 100 5.76 -2.07 -27.41
N PHE A 101 5.77 -1.67 -26.13
CA PHE A 101 5.12 -0.46 -25.63
C PHE A 101 6.10 0.68 -25.32
N TYR A 102 7.33 0.36 -24.92
CA TYR A 102 8.32 1.33 -24.45
C TYR A 102 9.66 1.17 -25.18
N TRP A 103 10.16 2.28 -25.72
CA TRP A 103 11.51 2.36 -26.33
C TRP A 103 12.61 2.77 -25.33
N LYS A 104 12.25 2.90 -24.04
CA LYS A 104 13.13 3.29 -22.94
C LYS A 104 12.88 2.41 -21.74
N ASP A 105 13.84 2.38 -20.82
CA ASP A 105 13.76 1.68 -19.52
C ASP A 105 12.81 2.36 -18.53
N VAL A 106 11.52 2.35 -18.85
CA VAL A 106 10.44 2.94 -18.04
C VAL A 106 9.30 1.94 -17.87
N PHE A 107 8.53 2.09 -16.79
CA PHE A 107 7.34 1.26 -16.58
C PHE A 107 6.21 2.05 -15.92
N TRP A 108 6.47 2.67 -14.77
CA TRP A 108 5.48 3.47 -14.06
C TRP A 108 5.48 4.93 -14.52
N ASN A 109 4.32 5.58 -14.41
CA ASN A 109 4.24 7.04 -14.38
C ASN A 109 5.03 7.58 -13.17
N GLY A 110 5.57 8.79 -13.27
CA GLY A 110 6.27 9.45 -12.16
C GLY A 110 5.32 9.79 -11.00
N SER A 111 4.09 10.21 -11.32
CA SER A 111 3.05 10.47 -10.33
C SER A 111 2.43 9.17 -9.78
N TYR A 112 1.68 9.32 -8.70
CA TYR A 112 0.85 8.29 -8.07
C TYR A 112 -0.25 8.99 -7.27
N PHE A 113 -1.31 8.26 -6.95
CA PHE A 113 -2.39 8.76 -6.10
C PHE A 113 -2.40 8.01 -4.77
N VAL A 114 -2.69 8.72 -3.68
CA VAL A 114 -2.79 8.18 -2.33
C VAL A 114 -4.03 8.78 -1.66
N ALA A 115 -4.86 7.94 -1.08
CA ALA A 115 -5.96 8.35 -0.22
C ALA A 115 -5.96 7.53 1.07
N SER A 116 -6.14 8.19 2.22
CA SER A 116 -6.36 7.49 3.48
C SER A 116 -7.68 6.73 3.43
N CYS A 117 -7.71 5.54 4.03
CA CYS A 117 -8.90 4.72 4.14
C CYS A 117 -9.16 4.44 5.62
N GLY A 118 -10.30 4.88 6.13
CA GLY A 118 -10.66 4.65 7.53
C GLY A 118 -11.62 5.70 8.04
N GLY A 119 -12.90 5.36 8.09
CA GLY A 119 -13.81 5.99 9.04
C GLY A 119 -13.68 5.22 10.34
N VAL A 120 -12.95 5.75 11.32
CA VAL A 120 -13.03 5.18 12.67
C VAL A 120 -14.47 5.40 13.12
N THR A 121 -15.21 4.32 13.34
CA THR A 121 -16.59 4.44 13.83
C THR A 121 -16.57 5.12 15.19
N ILE A 122 -17.60 5.92 15.51
CA ILE A 122 -17.73 6.54 16.84
C ILE A 122 -17.67 5.46 17.94
N SER A 123 -18.20 4.26 17.68
CA SER A 123 -18.09 3.11 18.58
C SER A 123 -16.64 2.69 18.84
N SER A 124 -15.79 2.60 17.81
CA SER A 124 -14.38 2.23 17.97
C SER A 124 -13.60 3.31 18.74
N LEU A 125 -13.88 4.60 18.48
CA LEU A 125 -13.29 5.70 19.26
C LEU A 125 -13.76 5.67 20.72
N ARG A 126 -15.06 5.45 20.95
CA ARG A 126 -15.63 5.38 22.30
C ARG A 126 -15.00 4.26 23.11
N GLN A 127 -14.91 3.05 22.54
CA GLN A 127 -14.27 1.92 23.20
C GLN A 127 -12.79 2.18 23.48
N TYR A 128 -12.07 2.84 22.56
CA TYR A 128 -10.68 3.24 22.81
C TYR A 128 -10.55 4.20 24.00
N ILE A 129 -11.46 5.18 24.11
CA ILE A 129 -11.50 6.16 25.22
C ILE A 129 -11.88 5.48 26.54
N GLU A 130 -12.91 4.63 26.54
CA GLU A 130 -13.40 3.91 27.73
C GLU A 130 -12.35 2.97 28.32
N ASN A 131 -11.50 2.38 27.46
CA ASN A 131 -10.42 1.50 27.89
C ASN A 131 -9.17 2.24 28.41
N GLN A 132 -9.16 3.59 28.43
CA GLN A 132 -8.07 4.34 29.04
C GLN A 132 -8.28 4.44 30.55
N ASN A 133 -7.27 4.04 31.32
CA ASN A 133 -7.27 4.23 32.77
C ASN A 133 -7.30 5.73 33.10
N GLN A 134 -8.25 6.15 33.91
CA GLN A 134 -8.24 7.49 34.52
C GLN A 134 -7.31 7.48 35.74
N PRO A 135 -6.46 8.50 35.92
CA PRO A 135 -5.69 8.63 37.15
C PRO A 135 -6.64 8.81 38.35
N ASN A 136 -6.41 8.05 39.43
CA ASN A 136 -7.20 8.16 40.65
C ASN A 136 -7.13 9.58 41.20
N SER A 137 -8.29 10.23 41.34
CA SER A 137 -8.46 11.48 42.08
C SER A 137 -8.44 11.22 43.58
N ASN A 138 -7.32 10.73 44.13
CA ASN A 138 -7.08 10.65 45.57
C ASN A 138 -5.62 11.03 45.82
N ASN A 139 -5.35 12.33 45.92
CA ASN A 139 -4.21 12.93 46.61
C ASN A 139 -4.48 14.42 46.78
N LEU A 140 -5.37 14.77 47.71
CA LEU A 140 -5.38 15.98 48.52
C LEU A 140 -6.08 15.66 49.84
#